data_AF-A0A7X2MRJ6-F1
#
_entry.id   AF-A0A7X2MRJ6-F1
#
_cell.length_a   1.000
_cell.length_b   1.000
_cell.length_c   1.000
_cell.angle_alpha   90.00
_cell.angle_beta   90.00
_cell.angle_gamma   90.00
#
_symmetry.space_group_name_H-M   'P 1'
#
loop_
_entity.id
_entity.type
_entity.pdbx_description
1 polymer ?
#
loop_
_entity_poly.entity_id
_entity_poly.type
_entity_poly.pdbx_seq_one_letter_code
_entity_poly.pdbx_strand_id
1 'polypeptide(L)'
;QRPGYPTRFDSPDMQRWLEQHLAQDIRQLHQQPAGHIWLADTPLCDISATEIRRRRHQNQPCDDLLPAAVIDYIDREGLYRD
;
A
#
# COMPACT_ATOMS: atom_id res chain seq x y z
N GLN A 1 5.22 3.89 4.73
CA GLN A 1 5.54 4.72 3.53
C GLN A 1 5.62 3.84 2.29
N ARG A 2 5.39 4.35 1.07
CA ARG A 2 5.60 3.61 -0.19
C ARG A 2 6.90 4.05 -0.87
N PRO A 3 7.75 3.14 -1.39
CA PRO A 3 8.96 3.51 -2.12
C PRO A 3 8.67 4.48 -3.27
N GLY A 4 9.47 5.54 -3.39
CA GLY A 4 9.35 6.50 -4.50
C GLY A 4 8.21 7.51 -4.41
N TYR A 5 7.37 7.49 -3.36
CA TYR A 5 6.29 8.47 -3.19
C TYR A 5 6.66 9.56 -2.18
N PRO A 6 6.37 10.84 -2.47
CA PRO A 6 6.62 11.93 -1.54
C PRO A 6 5.66 11.86 -0.35
N THR A 7 6.14 12.30 0.82
CA THR A 7 5.34 12.43 2.06
C THR A 7 4.76 13.84 2.24
N ARG A 8 5.05 14.74 1.31
CA ARG A 8 4.54 16.11 1.27
C ARG A 8 3.67 16.30 0.04
N PHE A 9 2.64 17.10 0.19
CA PHE A 9 1.80 17.52 -0.93
C PHE A 9 2.36 18.77 -1.59
N ASP A 10 2.23 18.85 -2.91
CA ASP A 10 2.63 20.04 -3.69
C ASP A 10 1.69 21.24 -3.44
N SER A 11 0.43 20.95 -3.11
CA SER A 11 -0.55 21.98 -2.74
C SER A 11 -0.35 22.42 -1.28
N PRO A 12 -0.11 23.71 -1.01
CA PRO A 12 0.04 24.23 0.35
C PRO A 12 -1.22 24.01 1.21
N ASP A 13 -2.40 24.04 0.60
CA ASP A 13 -3.67 23.84 1.31
C ASP A 13 -3.79 22.40 1.79
N MET A 14 -3.41 21.44 0.93
CA MET A 14 -3.40 20.03 1.30
C MET A 14 -2.30 19.71 2.31
N GLN A 15 -1.14 20.34 2.19
CA GLN A 15 -0.06 20.17 3.16
C GLN A 15 -0.47 20.66 4.55
N ARG A 16 -1.10 21.84 4.63
CA ARG A 16 -1.65 22.37 5.89
C ARG A 16 -2.76 21.48 6.45
N TRP A 17 -3.64 20.96 5.60
CA TRP A 17 -4.67 20.01 6.02
C TRP A 17 -4.05 18.74 6.61
N LEU A 18 -3.03 18.18 5.97
CA LEU A 18 -2.32 17.01 6.49
C LEU A 18 -1.71 17.30 7.87
N GLU A 19 -0.99 18.42 7.99
CA GLU A 19 -0.34 18.83 9.24
C GLU A 19 -1.33 19.04 10.39
N GLN A 20 -2.52 19.59 10.11
CA GLN A 20 -3.59 19.79 11.09
C GLN A 20 -4.14 18.48 11.67
N HIS A 21 -4.13 17.40 10.88
CA HIS A 21 -4.69 16.11 11.29
C HIS A 21 -3.60 15.10 11.69
N LEU A 22 -2.32 15.41 11.47
CA LEU A 22 -1.21 14.50 11.74
C LEU A 22 -1.08 14.21 13.24
N ALA A 23 -1.27 12.96 13.63
CA ALA A 23 -0.99 12.49 14.98
C ALA A 23 0.51 12.55 15.24
N GLN A 24 0.89 13.20 16.35
CA GLN A 24 2.27 13.28 16.82
C GLN A 24 2.63 12.07 17.70
N ASP A 25 1.62 11.37 18.20
CA ASP A 25 1.76 10.19 19.05
C ASP A 25 0.67 9.17 18.71
N ILE A 26 1.06 7.91 18.55
CA ILE A 26 0.15 6.78 18.29
C ILE A 26 -0.97 6.69 19.34
N ARG A 27 -0.73 7.10 20.59
CA ARG A 27 -1.72 7.11 21.67
C ARG A 27 -2.95 7.96 21.32
N GLN A 28 -2.79 9.00 20.50
CA GLN A 28 -3.90 9.85 20.05
C GLN A 28 -4.92 9.05 19.22
N LEU A 29 -4.47 8.04 18.46
CA LEU A 29 -5.34 7.16 17.68
C LEU A 29 -6.23 6.28 18.57
N HIS A 30 -5.77 5.96 19.78
CA HIS A 30 -6.53 5.15 20.73
C HIS A 30 -7.46 5.98 21.62
N GLN A 31 -7.19 7.28 21.75
CA GLN A 31 -7.94 8.19 22.63
C GLN A 31 -9.10 8.89 21.93
N GLN A 32 -9.06 8.99 20.59
CA GLN A 32 -10.13 9.58 19.80
C GLN A 32 -10.62 8.57 18.75
N PRO A 33 -11.93 8.48 18.49
CA PRO A 33 -12.47 7.50 17.56
C PRO A 33 -12.15 7.80 16.08
N ALA A 34 -11.81 9.05 15.74
CA ALA A 34 -11.51 9.50 14.39
C ALA A 34 -10.75 10.84 14.41
N GLY A 35 -10.31 11.32 13.24
CA GLY A 35 -9.79 12.68 13.04
C GLY A 35 -8.27 12.80 12.89
N HIS A 36 -7.54 11.71 13.06
CA HIS A 36 -6.08 11.70 12.96
C HIS A 36 -5.56 10.96 11.73
N ILE A 37 -4.44 11.43 11.20
CA ILE A 37 -3.63 10.76 10.18
C ILE A 37 -2.33 10.32 10.85
N TRP A 38 -1.95 9.06 10.67
CA TRP A 38 -0.69 8.53 11.18
C TRP A 38 0.21 8.06 10.05
N LEU A 39 1.38 8.68 9.92
CA LEU A 39 2.41 8.27 8.97
C LEU A 39 3.28 7.19 9.62
N ALA A 40 2.80 5.94 9.57
CA ALA A 40 3.51 4.81 10.14
C ALA A 40 4.83 4.50 9.41
N ASP A 41 5.87 4.22 10.19
CA ASP A 41 7.13 3.66 9.72
C ASP A 41 6.97 2.14 9.51
N THR A 42 6.46 1.77 8.35
CA THR A 42 6.27 0.38 7.94
C THR A 42 7.36 -0.04 6.97
N PRO A 43 7.79 -1.31 6.98
CA PRO A 43 8.72 -1.84 5.99
C PRO A 43 8.30 -1.50 4.56
N LEU A 44 9.26 -1.12 3.75
CA LEU A 44 9.07 -0.79 2.35
C LEU A 44 8.97 -2.07 1.52
N CYS A 45 7.95 -2.18 0.68
CA CYS A 45 7.77 -3.28 -0.24
C CYS A 45 7.45 -2.71 -1.63
N ASP A 46 8.33 -2.94 -2.60
CA ASP A 46 8.16 -2.48 -3.98
C ASP A 46 7.38 -3.50 -4.80
N ILE A 47 6.09 -3.64 -4.47
CA ILE A 47 5.16 -4.53 -5.15
C ILE A 47 3.91 -3.78 -5.57
N SER A 48 3.28 -4.21 -6.66
CA SER A 48 1.99 -3.68 -7.07
C SER A 48 1.12 -4.74 -7.74
N ALA A 49 -0.19 -4.61 -7.58
CA ALA A 49 -1.14 -5.51 -8.23
C ALA A 49 -1.08 -5.43 -9.77
N THR A 50 -0.75 -4.25 -10.33
CA THR A 50 -0.55 -4.08 -11.77
C THR A 50 0.62 -4.90 -12.27
N GLU A 51 1.75 -4.86 -11.55
CA GLU A 51 2.94 -5.65 -11.88
C GLU A 51 2.66 -7.16 -11.78
N ILE A 52 1.98 -7.61 -10.71
CA ILE A 52 1.58 -9.01 -10.54
C ILE A 52 0.73 -9.49 -11.72
N ARG A 53 -0.33 -8.75 -12.09
CA ARG A 53 -1.19 -9.13 -13.22
C ARG A 53 -0.44 -9.14 -14.54
N ARG A 54 0.46 -8.18 -14.77
CA ARG A 54 1.32 -8.12 -15.95
C ARG A 54 2.22 -9.36 -16.03
N ARG A 55 2.86 -9.76 -14.93
CA ARG A 55 3.69 -10.98 -14.87
C ARG A 55 2.85 -12.22 -15.17
N ARG A 56 1.65 -12.33 -14.61
CA ARG A 56 0.73 -13.47 -14.84
C ARG A 56 0.32 -13.58 -16.31
N HIS A 57 -0.08 -12.47 -16.95
CA HIS A 57 -0.40 -12.46 -18.37
C HIS A 57 0.82 -12.85 -19.25
N GLN A 58 2.04 -12.53 -18.79
CA GLN A 58 3.28 -12.88 -19.49
C GLN A 58 3.85 -14.25 -19.10
N ASN A 59 3.14 -15.03 -18.29
CA ASN A 59 3.62 -16.29 -17.70
C ASN A 59 4.99 -16.15 -16.98
N GLN A 60 5.22 -15.01 -16.34
CA GLN A 60 6.40 -14.74 -15.51
C GLN A 60 6.15 -15.11 -14.04
N PRO A 61 7.18 -15.60 -13.31
CA PRO A 61 7.07 -15.89 -11.89
C PRO A 61 6.69 -14.66 -11.04
N CYS A 62 5.84 -14.88 -10.04
CA CYS A 62 5.44 -13.89 -9.05
C CYS A 62 5.23 -14.51 -7.66
N ASP A 63 5.86 -15.66 -7.42
CA ASP A 63 5.77 -16.46 -6.21
C ASP A 63 6.44 -15.82 -4.99
N ASP A 64 7.35 -14.89 -5.25
CA ASP A 64 8.00 -14.02 -4.26
C ASP A 64 7.14 -12.80 -3.85
N LEU A 65 6.08 -12.49 -4.60
CA LEU A 65 5.28 -11.28 -4.40
C LEU A 65 4.00 -11.51 -3.60
N LEU A 66 3.58 -12.76 -3.44
CA LEU A 66 2.30 -13.14 -2.86
C LEU A 66 2.42 -14.37 -1.96
N PRO A 67 1.54 -14.53 -0.97
CA PRO A 67 1.43 -15.80 -0.23
C PRO A 67 1.07 -16.96 -1.17
N ALA A 68 1.69 -18.13 -0.93
CA ALA A 68 1.47 -19.35 -1.73
C ALA A 68 -0.02 -19.68 -1.94
N ALA A 69 -0.83 -19.62 -0.87
CA ALA A 69 -2.25 -19.91 -0.95
C ALA A 69 -3.03 -18.97 -1.90
N VAL A 70 -2.56 -17.74 -2.11
CA VAL A 70 -3.17 -16.79 -3.06
C VAL A 70 -2.78 -17.16 -4.49
N ILE A 71 -1.55 -17.60 -4.71
CA ILE A 71 -1.09 -18.07 -6.02
C ILE A 71 -1.88 -19.30 -6.45
N ASP A 72 -2.02 -20.28 -5.56
CA ASP A 72 -2.82 -21.49 -5.80
C ASP A 72 -4.27 -21.15 -6.18
N TYR A 73 -4.87 -20.16 -5.51
CA TYR A 73 -6.19 -19.66 -5.84
C TYR A 73 -6.24 -19.04 -7.25
N ILE A 74 -5.32 -18.13 -7.57
CA ILE A 74 -5.25 -17.49 -8.89
C ILE A 74 -5.08 -18.56 -9.99
N ASP A 75 -4.30 -19.61 -9.72
CA ASP A 75 -4.09 -20.70 -10.67
C ASP A 75 -5.30 -21.62 -10.85
N ARG A 76 -5.99 -21.95 -9.77
CA ARG A 76 -7.20 -22.76 -9.83
C ARG A 76 -8.33 -22.04 -10.56
N GLU A 77 -8.52 -20.76 -10.29
CA GLU A 77 -9.60 -19.95 -10.89
C GLU A 77 -9.24 -19.37 -12.27
N GLY A 78 -7.99 -19.54 -12.71
CA GLY A 78 -7.53 -19.06 -14.02
C GLY A 78 -7.45 -17.53 -14.15
N LEU A 79 -7.23 -16.82 -13.04
CA LEU A 79 -7.22 -15.35 -13.03
C LEU A 79 -5.96 -14.78 -13.69
N TYR A 80 -6.14 -13.67 -14.41
CA TYR A 80 -5.07 -12.83 -15.00
C TYR A 80 -4.19 -13.54 -16.06
N ARG A 81 -4.76 -14.52 -16.77
CA ARG A 81 -4.09 -15.27 -17.84
C ARG A 81 -4.26 -14.68 -19.24
N ASP A 82 -5.27 -13.83 -19.43
CA ASP A 82 -5.66 -13.18 -20.69
C ASP A 82 -5.57 -11.65 -20.61
#